data_AF-E0D4B1-F1
#
_entry.id   AF-E0D4B1-F1
#
_cell.length_a   1.000
_cell.length_b   1.000
_cell.length_c   1.000
_cell.angle_alpha   90.00
_cell.angle_beta   90.00
_cell.angle_gamma   90.00
#
_symmetry.space_group_name_H-M   'P 1'
#
loop_
_entity.id
_entity.type
_entity.pdbx_description
1 polymer ?
#
loop_
_entity_poly.entity_id
_entity_poly.type
_entity_poly.pdbx_seq_one_letter_code
_entity_poly.pdbx_strand_id
1 'polypeptide(L)'
;MGTGRTALDPAQRPKVLTAACASCETEMCIRDSHDPLFFSFHERSQRFQSYLVDVERDSNMIALDEMIPRDGERFLLAGEPFKVEGFHEGVRIAWESNGPLTIDESNGSRCYRGTLPDEVV
;
A
#
# COMPACT_ATOMS: atom_id res chain seq x y z
N MET A 1 43.53 19.64 -16.15
CA MET A 1 43.26 18.21 -15.88
C MET A 1 41.95 18.15 -15.10
N GLY A 2 40.97 17.43 -15.64
CA GLY A 2 39.56 17.55 -15.27
C GLY A 2 39.21 16.96 -13.91
N THR A 3 38.38 17.68 -13.18
CA THR A 3 37.70 17.26 -11.95
C THR A 3 36.62 16.23 -12.30
N GLY A 4 36.79 14.97 -11.88
CA GLY A 4 35.75 13.95 -11.94
C GLY A 4 34.66 14.25 -10.92
N ARG A 5 33.50 14.72 -11.38
CA ARG A 5 32.28 14.82 -10.57
C ARG A 5 31.64 13.43 -10.55
N THR A 6 31.70 12.75 -9.41
CA THR A 6 30.83 11.60 -9.11
C THR A 6 29.40 12.08 -9.19
N ALA A 7 28.68 11.70 -10.25
CA ALA A 7 27.25 11.93 -10.36
C ALA A 7 26.58 11.02 -9.32
N LEU A 8 25.95 11.64 -8.32
CA LEU A 8 24.97 10.98 -7.46
C LEU A 8 23.81 10.59 -8.37
N ASP A 9 23.59 9.30 -8.57
CA ASP A 9 22.43 8.77 -9.28
C ASP A 9 21.14 9.40 -8.69
N PRO A 10 20.44 10.26 -9.44
CA PRO A 10 19.22 10.87 -8.94
C PRO A 10 18.16 9.77 -8.83
N ALA A 11 17.65 9.58 -7.61
CA ALA A 11 16.44 8.88 -7.23
C ALA A 11 15.77 8.12 -8.39
N GLN A 12 15.93 6.80 -8.44
CA GLN A 12 15.18 5.94 -9.34
C GLN A 12 13.69 6.28 -9.16
N ARG A 13 13.15 7.04 -10.11
CA ARG A 13 11.72 7.36 -10.14
C ARG A 13 10.99 6.02 -10.27
N PRO A 14 10.10 5.66 -9.33
CA PRO A 14 9.34 4.42 -9.47
C PRO A 14 8.62 4.48 -10.82
N LYS A 15 8.77 3.42 -11.61
CA LYS A 15 8.07 3.27 -12.89
C LYS A 15 6.60 3.07 -12.54
N VAL A 16 5.86 4.17 -12.51
CA VAL A 16 4.42 4.16 -12.27
C VAL A 16 3.77 3.21 -13.28
N LEU A 17 3.31 2.06 -12.81
CA LEU A 17 2.53 1.12 -13.62
C LEU A 17 1.05 1.54 -13.57
N THR A 18 0.74 2.69 -14.18
CA THR A 18 -0.64 3.17 -14.34
C THR A 18 -1.38 2.30 -15.34
N ALA A 19 -2.06 1.25 -14.87
CA ALA A 19 -3.15 0.63 -15.61
C ALA A 19 -4.14 0.00 -14.63
N ALA A 20 -5.31 0.62 -14.45
CA ALA A 20 -6.39 0.15 -13.56
C ALA A 20 -6.80 -1.32 -13.77
N CYS A 21 -6.59 -1.89 -14.97
CA CYS A 21 -6.81 -3.33 -15.23
C CYS A 21 -5.65 -4.21 -14.69
N ALA A 22 -4.42 -3.71 -14.75
CA ALA A 22 -3.22 -4.37 -14.22
C ALA A 22 -3.08 -4.21 -12.70
N SER A 23 -3.57 -3.10 -12.11
CA SER A 23 -3.63 -2.89 -10.66
C SER A 23 -4.27 -4.07 -9.97
N CYS A 24 -5.38 -4.51 -10.54
CA CYS A 24 -6.23 -5.50 -9.95
C CYS A 24 -5.65 -6.93 -10.11
N GLU A 25 -4.87 -7.20 -11.17
CA GLU A 25 -4.10 -8.45 -11.33
C GLU A 25 -2.92 -8.47 -10.36
N THR A 26 -2.23 -7.34 -10.23
CA THR A 26 -1.11 -7.13 -9.32
C THR A 26 -1.52 -7.34 -7.86
N GLU A 27 -2.66 -6.78 -7.44
CA GLU A 27 -3.23 -6.96 -6.11
C GLU A 27 -3.59 -8.42 -5.82
N MET A 28 -4.14 -9.14 -6.80
CA MET A 28 -4.42 -10.57 -6.64
C MET A 28 -3.14 -11.39 -6.45
N CYS A 29 -2.06 -11.06 -7.17
CA CYS A 29 -0.78 -11.73 -7.02
C CYS A 29 -0.09 -11.40 -5.68
N ILE A 30 -0.20 -10.15 -5.18
CA ILE A 30 0.24 -9.77 -3.82
C ILE A 30 -0.48 -10.61 -2.76
N ARG A 31 -1.81 -10.76 -2.89
CA ARG A 31 -2.63 -11.55 -1.96
C ARG A 31 -2.21 -13.02 -1.98
N ASP A 32 -2.06 -13.61 -3.16
CA ASP A 32 -1.67 -15.02 -3.33
C ASP A 32 -0.25 -15.30 -2.81
N SER A 33 0.66 -14.33 -2.99
CA SER A 33 2.05 -14.40 -2.53
C SER A 33 2.22 -14.04 -1.05
N HIS A 34 1.20 -13.44 -0.43
CA HIS A 34 1.22 -12.96 0.94
C HIS A 34 2.37 -11.95 1.18
N ASP A 35 2.61 -11.06 0.22
CA ASP A 35 3.67 -10.07 0.32
C ASP A 35 3.35 -9.00 1.39
N PRO A 36 4.33 -8.61 2.21
CA PRO A 36 4.13 -7.60 3.25
C PRO A 36 3.91 -6.22 2.62
N LEU A 37 2.86 -5.55 3.10
CA LEU A 37 2.55 -4.16 2.78
C LEU A 37 2.92 -3.24 3.96
N PHE A 38 3.44 -2.07 3.64
CA PHE A 38 3.88 -1.07 4.60
C PHE A 38 3.06 0.20 4.47
N PHE A 39 2.37 0.56 5.54
CA PHE A 39 1.66 1.82 5.69
C PHE A 39 2.62 2.90 6.21
N SER A 40 2.54 4.07 5.60
CA SER A 40 3.19 5.30 6.05
C SER A 40 2.17 6.43 6.08
N PHE A 41 2.11 7.15 7.21
CA PHE A 41 1.19 8.28 7.38
C PHE A 41 1.93 9.60 7.19
N HIS A 42 1.21 10.64 6.78
CA HIS A 42 1.80 11.97 6.56
C HIS A 42 2.52 12.47 7.82
N GLU A 43 3.74 12.99 7.65
CA GLU A 43 4.62 13.49 8.73
C GLU A 43 5.06 12.46 9.79
N ARG A 44 4.88 11.15 9.57
CA ARG A 44 5.32 10.10 10.50
C ARG A 44 6.44 9.24 9.91
N SER A 45 7.53 9.11 10.66
CA SER A 45 8.65 8.21 10.30
C SER A 45 8.36 6.74 10.58
N GLN A 46 7.31 6.45 11.37
CA GLN A 46 6.93 5.08 11.72
C GLN A 46 6.20 4.40 10.56
N ARG A 47 6.62 3.18 10.24
CA ARG A 47 5.96 2.30 9.28
C ARG A 47 5.18 1.23 10.01
N PHE A 48 4.02 0.88 9.48
CA PHE A 48 3.18 -0.19 9.99
C PHE A 48 3.06 -1.26 8.93
N GLN A 49 3.32 -2.51 9.29
CA GLN A 49 3.21 -3.62 8.36
C GLN A 49 1.78 -4.18 8.40
N SER A 50 1.26 -4.63 7.27
CA SER A 50 -0.01 -5.35 7.14
C SER A 50 0.05 -6.18 5.85
N TYR A 51 -1.01 -6.88 5.51
CA TYR A 51 -1.10 -7.78 4.36
C TYR A 51 -2.41 -7.57 3.64
N LEU A 52 -2.42 -7.81 2.33
CA LEU A 52 -3.66 -7.81 1.57
C LEU A 52 -4.37 -9.14 1.80
N VAL A 53 -5.54 -9.11 2.43
CA VAL A 53 -6.31 -10.33 2.75
C VAL A 53 -7.46 -10.56 1.79
N ASP A 54 -7.98 -9.48 1.20
CA ASP A 54 -9.02 -9.60 0.17
C ASP A 54 -9.01 -8.47 -0.87
N VAL A 55 -9.49 -8.79 -2.06
CA VAL A 55 -9.60 -7.87 -3.21
C VAL A 55 -10.90 -8.21 -3.95
N GLU A 56 -11.85 -7.29 -3.92
CA GLU A 56 -13.17 -7.42 -4.51
C GLU A 56 -13.31 -6.43 -5.68
N ARG A 57 -13.07 -6.92 -6.90
CA ARG A 57 -13.04 -6.09 -8.12
C ARG A 57 -14.41 -5.51 -8.47
N ASP A 58 -15.47 -6.32 -8.37
CA ASP A 58 -16.83 -5.93 -8.73
C ASP A 58 -17.34 -4.74 -7.91
N SER A 59 -16.93 -4.67 -6.64
CA SER A 59 -17.28 -3.58 -5.72
C SER A 59 -16.17 -2.53 -5.58
N ASN A 60 -15.05 -2.70 -6.29
CA ASN A 60 -13.86 -1.85 -6.20
C ASN A 60 -13.37 -1.66 -4.75
N MET A 61 -13.32 -2.75 -3.98
CA MET A 61 -12.91 -2.77 -2.58
C MET A 61 -11.69 -3.65 -2.34
N ILE A 62 -10.85 -3.26 -1.38
CA ILE A 62 -9.76 -4.06 -0.84
C ILE A 62 -9.96 -4.26 0.66
N ALA A 63 -9.45 -5.37 1.20
CA ALA A 63 -9.35 -5.60 2.63
C ALA A 63 -7.89 -5.86 3.01
N LEU A 64 -7.41 -5.09 3.99
CA LEU A 64 -6.07 -5.14 4.53
C LEU A 64 -6.13 -5.75 5.93
N ASP A 65 -5.18 -6.62 6.26
CA ASP A 65 -5.09 -7.21 7.59
C ASP A 65 -4.75 -6.15 8.64
N GLU A 66 -4.81 -6.56 9.89
CA GLU A 66 -4.39 -5.73 11.01
C GLU A 66 -2.96 -5.19 10.87
N MET A 67 -2.78 -3.92 11.25
CA MET A 67 -1.48 -3.30 11.25
C MET A 67 -0.61 -3.78 12.40
N ILE A 68 0.67 -3.93 12.13
CA ILE A 68 1.70 -4.33 13.07
C ILE A 68 2.78 -3.22 13.09
N PRO A 69 2.93 -2.50 14.21
CA PRO A 69 2.14 -2.59 15.45
C PRO A 69 0.70 -2.05 15.30
N ARG A 70 -0.26 -2.59 16.08
CA ARG A 70 -1.69 -2.21 16.06
C ARG A 70 -1.95 -0.72 16.31
N ASP A 71 -0.98 -0.05 16.92
CA ASP A 71 -1.06 1.37 17.23
C ASP A 71 -1.34 2.24 16.00
N GLY A 72 -0.97 1.77 14.80
CA GLY A 72 -1.23 2.44 13.53
C GLY A 72 -2.70 2.68 13.22
N GLU A 73 -3.59 1.85 13.76
CA GLU A 73 -5.03 1.92 13.50
C GLU A 73 -5.64 3.26 13.93
N ARG A 74 -5.12 3.87 15.00
CA ARG A 74 -5.60 5.17 15.46
C ARG A 74 -5.50 6.25 14.37
N PHE A 75 -4.54 6.13 13.46
CA PHE A 75 -4.34 7.07 12.36
C PHE A 75 -5.36 6.82 11.23
N LEU A 76 -5.68 5.56 10.94
CA LEU A 76 -6.79 5.23 10.04
C LEU A 76 -8.12 5.75 10.57
N LEU A 77 -8.40 5.53 11.87
CA LEU A 77 -9.61 6.01 12.53
C LEU A 77 -9.71 7.54 12.57
N ALA A 78 -8.58 8.23 12.61
CA ALA A 78 -8.52 9.68 12.49
C ALA A 78 -8.78 10.17 11.06
N GLY A 79 -8.84 9.27 10.07
CA GLY A 79 -9.00 9.62 8.66
C GLY A 79 -7.74 10.25 8.06
N GLU A 80 -6.56 9.97 8.63
CA GLU A 80 -5.31 10.49 8.13
C GLU A 80 -4.99 9.89 6.75
N PRO A 81 -4.55 10.70 5.78
CA PRO A 81 -4.09 10.18 4.50
C PRO A 81 -2.86 9.30 4.72
N PHE A 82 -2.83 8.18 4.01
CA PHE A 82 -1.78 7.19 4.14
C PHE A 82 -1.32 6.68 2.79
N LYS A 83 -0.06 6.27 2.76
CA LYS A 83 0.57 5.58 1.64
C LYS A 83 0.76 4.13 2.00
N VAL A 84 0.42 3.24 1.08
CA VAL A 84 0.74 1.82 1.18
C VAL A 84 1.82 1.49 0.15
N GLU A 85 2.79 0.70 0.57
CA GLU A 85 3.91 0.24 -0.26
C GLU A 85 4.18 -1.24 -0.04
N GLY A 86 4.30 -1.99 -1.12
CA GLY A 86 4.68 -3.39 -1.13
C GLY A 86 5.72 -3.68 -2.20
N PHE A 87 6.25 -4.88 -2.17
CA PHE A 87 7.07 -5.43 -3.25
C PHE A 87 6.49 -6.78 -3.63
N HIS A 88 6.25 -6.98 -4.92
CA HIS A 88 5.80 -8.25 -5.48
C HIS A 88 6.73 -8.62 -6.63
N GLU A 89 7.38 -9.79 -6.54
CA GLU A 89 8.36 -10.27 -7.53
C GLU A 89 9.44 -9.24 -7.93
N GLY A 90 9.85 -8.38 -6.98
CA GLY A 90 10.84 -7.33 -7.21
C GLY A 90 10.29 -6.05 -7.86
N VAL A 91 8.98 -5.99 -8.15
CA VAL A 91 8.27 -4.78 -8.54
C VAL A 91 7.76 -4.08 -7.29
N ARG A 92 8.11 -2.81 -7.13
CA ARG A 92 7.54 -1.97 -6.06
C ARG A 92 6.13 -1.57 -6.48
N ILE A 93 5.20 -1.72 -5.56
CA ILE A 93 3.79 -1.40 -5.73
C ILE A 93 3.45 -0.41 -4.65
N ALA A 94 3.09 0.81 -5.02
CA ALA A 94 2.72 1.83 -4.05
C ALA A 94 1.47 2.57 -4.49
N TRP A 95 0.60 2.87 -3.54
CA TRP A 95 -0.55 3.73 -3.76
C TRP A 95 -0.78 4.64 -2.56
N GLU A 96 -1.49 5.72 -2.80
CA GLU A 96 -1.89 6.68 -1.77
C GLU A 96 -3.40 6.66 -1.64
N SER A 97 -3.88 6.62 -0.39
CA SER A 97 -5.29 6.65 -0.07
C SER A 97 -5.59 7.85 0.80
N ASN A 98 -6.56 8.65 0.34
CA ASN A 98 -7.10 9.81 1.06
C ASN A 98 -8.48 9.52 1.65
N GLY A 99 -9.00 8.29 1.45
CA GLY A 99 -10.33 7.88 1.90
C GLY A 99 -10.28 7.12 3.23
N PRO A 100 -11.35 7.19 4.04
CA PRO A 100 -11.42 6.45 5.29
C PRO A 100 -11.45 4.94 5.02
N LEU A 101 -10.63 4.18 5.75
CA LEU A 101 -10.80 2.73 5.84
C LEU A 101 -11.82 2.41 6.92
N THR A 102 -12.73 1.49 6.61
CA THR A 102 -13.71 0.97 7.57
C THR A 102 -13.13 -0.27 8.24
N ILE A 103 -13.21 -0.33 9.57
CA ILE A 103 -12.81 -1.54 10.31
C ILE A 103 -13.94 -2.58 10.19
N ASP A 104 -13.59 -3.79 9.76
CA ASP A 104 -14.48 -4.94 9.67
C ASP A 104 -13.91 -6.10 10.51
N GLU A 105 -14.72 -6.63 11.41
CA GLU A 105 -14.37 -7.74 12.31
C GLU A 105 -15.33 -8.94 12.13
N SER A 106 -16.15 -8.91 11.08
CA SER A 106 -17.29 -9.81 10.89
C SER A 106 -16.86 -11.27 10.64
N ASN A 107 -15.64 -11.47 10.14
CA ASN A 107 -15.08 -12.78 9.83
C ASN A 107 -14.19 -13.35 10.95
N GLY A 108 -14.27 -12.81 12.17
CA GLY A 108 -13.50 -13.28 13.32
C GLY A 108 -12.01 -12.88 13.32
N SER A 109 -11.58 -12.12 12.32
CA SER A 109 -10.28 -11.43 12.26
C SER A 109 -10.53 -9.98 11.85
N ARG A 110 -9.78 -9.06 12.45
CA ARG A 110 -9.92 -7.64 12.21
C ARG A 110 -9.20 -7.25 10.93
N CYS A 111 -9.92 -6.61 10.02
CA CYS A 111 -9.39 -6.12 8.76
C CYS A 111 -9.90 -4.69 8.48
N TYR A 112 -9.19 -4.00 7.60
CA TYR A 112 -9.49 -2.64 7.16
C TYR A 112 -9.95 -2.67 5.72
N ARG A 113 -11.20 -2.27 5.47
CA ARG A 113 -11.82 -2.26 4.15
C ARG A 113 -11.81 -0.86 3.57
N GLY A 114 -11.40 -0.74 2.32
CA GLY A 114 -11.29 0.54 1.61
C GLY A 114 -11.57 0.40 0.14
N THR A 115 -11.71 1.54 -0.53
CA THR A 115 -11.76 1.57 -1.99
C THR A 115 -10.40 1.16 -2.57
N LEU A 116 -10.45 0.36 -3.62
CA LEU A 116 -9.30 0.00 -4.43
C LEU A 116 -8.66 1.29 -5.00
N PRO A 117 -7.33 1.45 -4.97
CA PRO A 117 -6.68 2.64 -5.47
C PRO A 117 -6.91 2.82 -6.98
N ASP A 118 -7.26 4.04 -7.39
CA ASP A 118 -7.44 4.39 -8.80
C ASP A 118 -6.12 4.27 -9.59
N GLU A 119 -4.98 4.49 -8.90
CA GLU A 119 -3.63 4.38 -9.46
C GLU A 119 -2.68 3.64 -8.52
N VAL A 120 -1.89 2.73 -9.11
CA VAL A 120 -0.82 1.98 -8.47
C VAL A 120 0.50 2.31 -9.19
N VAL A 121 1.55 2.60 -8.42
CA VAL A 121 2.85 3.11 -8.89
C VAL A 121 3.97 2.10 -8.70
#